data_AF-A0A3N8GZK2-F1
#
_entry.id   AF-A0A3N8GZK2-F1
#
_cell.length_a   1.000
_cell.length_b   1.000
_cell.length_c   1.000
_cell.angle_alpha   90.00
_cell.angle_beta   90.00
_cell.angle_gamma   90.00
#
_symmetry.space_group_name_H-M   'P 1'
#
loop_
_entity.id
_entity.type
_entity.pdbx_description
1 polymer ?
#
loop_
_entity_poly.entity_id
_entity_poly.type
_entity_poly.pdbx_seq_one_letter_code
_entity_poly.pdbx_strand_id
1 'polypeptide(L)'
;MGDVPGAPATTHRTLPDHRCRDRRTLRRTAAVAERGGRFARHCRRTDRRHEMSRYQTLLEQYEKLKNEIEHERAMEKDRLVNLVAARVREVLEEFGLDFDVVPRGTSGSGKRKRPEPKYWNSATGQTWSGRGRPPSWMVGDDREQYRIPGSPDGQGEDST
;
A
#
# COMPACT_ATOMS: atom_id res chain seq x y z
N MET A 1 -31.09 -33.51 26.82
CA MET A 1 -30.11 -33.09 27.83
C MET A 1 -28.77 -33.69 27.48
N GLY A 2 -27.82 -32.89 27.03
CA GLY A 2 -26.45 -33.31 26.74
C GLY A 2 -25.52 -32.18 27.14
N ASP A 3 -24.80 -32.39 28.25
CA ASP A 3 -23.93 -31.43 28.91
C ASP A 3 -22.75 -31.00 28.02
N VAL A 4 -22.48 -29.69 28.01
CA VAL A 4 -21.37 -29.04 27.31
C VAL A 4 -20.16 -29.02 28.25
N PRO A 5 -18.98 -29.56 27.87
CA PRO A 5 -17.80 -29.47 28.73
C PRO A 5 -17.20 -28.06 28.72
N GLY A 6 -16.99 -27.53 29.93
CA GLY A 6 -16.54 -26.17 30.21
C GLY A 6 -15.09 -25.86 29.82
N ALA A 7 -14.88 -24.61 29.43
CA ALA A 7 -13.59 -24.03 29.10
C ALA A 7 -12.69 -23.88 30.35
N PRO A 8 -11.36 -24.07 30.24
CA PRO A 8 -10.42 -23.82 31.32
C PRO A 8 -10.16 -22.31 31.52
N ALA A 9 -10.08 -21.92 32.80
CA ALA A 9 -9.87 -20.56 33.25
C ALA A 9 -8.51 -19.97 32.79
N THR A 10 -8.57 -18.76 32.22
CA THR A 10 -7.40 -17.93 31.89
C THR A 10 -6.79 -17.35 33.17
N THR A 11 -5.75 -17.99 33.68
CA THR A 11 -4.94 -17.43 34.77
C THR A 11 -4.05 -16.31 34.23
N HIS A 12 -4.46 -15.06 34.44
CA HIS A 12 -3.60 -13.89 34.25
C HIS A 12 -2.45 -13.93 35.27
N ARG A 13 -1.26 -14.32 34.83
CA ARG A 13 -0.03 -14.21 35.61
C ARG A 13 0.38 -12.75 35.69
N THR A 14 -0.05 -12.09 36.75
CA THR A 14 0.38 -10.74 37.13
C THR A 14 1.87 -10.78 37.46
N LEU A 15 2.70 -10.12 36.65
CA LEU A 15 4.11 -9.89 36.94
C LEU A 15 4.21 -8.77 37.99
N PRO A 16 4.93 -8.96 39.11
CA PRO A 16 5.08 -7.92 40.10
C PRO A 16 6.05 -6.82 39.63
N ASP A 17 5.55 -5.60 39.71
CA ASP A 17 6.27 -4.35 39.53
C ASP A 17 7.49 -4.24 40.47
N HIS A 18 8.62 -3.92 39.83
CA HIS A 18 9.66 -3.00 40.27
C HIS A 18 9.82 -2.74 41.78
N ARG A 19 10.80 -3.40 42.39
CA ARG A 19 11.62 -2.76 43.43
C ARG A 19 13.09 -2.78 43.03
N CYS A 20 13.52 -1.70 42.38
CA CYS A 20 14.91 -1.31 42.30
C CYS A 20 15.45 -1.24 43.73
N ARG A 21 16.30 -2.20 44.09
CA ARG A 21 16.98 -2.28 45.38
C ARG A 21 17.91 -1.07 45.50
N ASP A 22 17.50 -0.17 46.38
CA ASP A 22 18.18 1.04 46.80
C ASP A 22 19.64 0.73 47.18
N ARG A 23 20.60 1.12 46.32
CA ARG A 23 22.03 0.84 46.49
C ARG A 23 22.69 1.89 47.39
N ARG A 24 22.00 2.31 48.45
CA ARG A 24 22.34 3.50 49.23
C ARG A 24 22.20 3.37 50.74
N THR A 25 22.54 2.22 51.32
CA THR A 25 22.82 2.12 52.76
C THR A 25 23.96 1.15 53.05
N LEU A 26 25.17 1.50 52.60
CA LEU A 26 26.40 1.12 53.29
C LEU A 26 27.35 2.34 53.30
N ARG A 27 27.02 3.31 54.16
CA ARG A 27 27.99 4.24 54.75
C ARG A 27 28.17 3.86 56.21
N ARG A 28 29.14 2.99 56.49
CA ARG A 28 29.80 2.71 57.78
C ARG A 28 30.88 1.71 57.41
N THR A 29 32.10 2.12 57.10
CA THR A 29 33.04 2.77 58.01
C THR A 29 33.84 3.85 57.30
N ALA A 30 34.11 4.93 58.03
CA ALA A 30 35.07 5.95 57.64
C ALA A 30 36.48 5.35 57.70
N ALA A 31 37.15 5.27 56.56
CA ALA A 31 38.59 5.15 56.50
C ALA A 31 39.10 6.23 55.53
N VAL A 32 39.89 7.11 56.11
CA VAL A 32 40.63 8.25 55.55
C VAL A 32 41.40 7.86 54.28
N ALA A 33 41.16 8.55 53.17
CA ALA A 33 42.08 8.75 52.03
C ALA A 33 41.41 9.77 51.07
N GLU A 34 41.70 11.06 51.22
CA GLU A 34 42.74 11.78 50.48
C GLU A 34 42.45 12.03 48.98
N ARG A 35 42.46 13.33 48.65
CA ARG A 35 42.85 13.96 47.38
C ARG A 35 41.95 13.77 46.15
N GLY A 36 41.49 14.92 45.65
CA GLY A 36 41.28 15.12 44.21
C GLY A 36 39.86 14.91 43.71
N GLY A 37 39.00 15.90 43.92
CA GLY A 37 37.75 16.00 43.18
C GLY A 37 38.00 16.12 41.68
N ARG A 38 37.46 15.18 40.89
CA ARG A 38 37.13 15.33 39.45
C ARG A 38 36.39 14.10 38.90
N PHE A 39 35.36 13.60 39.58
CA PHE A 39 34.49 12.54 39.03
C PHE A 39 33.01 12.85 39.26
N ALA A 40 32.48 13.86 38.55
CA ALA A 40 31.04 14.10 38.58
C ALA A 40 30.52 14.94 37.40
N ARG A 41 31.01 14.76 36.16
CA ARG A 41 30.38 15.42 34.99
C ARG A 41 30.50 14.60 33.70
N HIS A 42 29.95 13.38 33.66
CA HIS A 42 29.60 12.81 32.36
C HIS A 42 28.47 11.78 32.35
N CYS A 43 27.34 12.05 33.02
CA CYS A 43 26.08 11.32 32.76
C CYS A 43 24.90 12.29 32.73
N ARG A 44 24.77 13.12 31.69
CA ARG A 44 23.51 13.82 31.36
C ARG A 44 23.26 13.97 29.84
N ARG A 45 23.95 13.21 28.98
CA ARG A 45 23.81 13.35 27.51
C ARG A 45 23.45 12.07 26.75
N THR A 46 23.47 10.91 27.38
CA THR A 46 23.24 9.62 26.70
C THR A 46 21.78 9.15 26.70
N ASP A 47 20.87 9.87 27.36
CA ASP A 47 19.49 9.39 27.52
C ASP A 47 18.62 9.61 26.27
N ARG A 48 18.88 10.66 25.48
CA ARG A 48 18.09 10.97 24.26
C ARG A 48 18.43 10.13 23.02
N ARG A 49 19.50 9.32 23.03
CA ARG A 49 19.91 8.51 21.85
C ARG A 49 19.25 7.14 21.80
N HIS A 50 18.71 6.63 22.90
CA HIS A 50 18.05 5.30 22.93
C HIS A 50 16.58 5.35 22.49
N GLU A 51 15.89 6.47 22.66
CA GLU A 51 14.49 6.67 22.23
C GLU A 51 14.34 6.65 20.69
N MET A 52 15.34 7.19 19.97
CA MET A 52 15.43 7.13 18.51
C MET A 52 15.91 5.76 17.98
N SER A 53 16.38 4.85 18.83
CA SER A 53 16.80 3.50 18.42
C SER A 53 15.70 2.46 18.66
N ARG A 54 15.03 2.50 19.82
CA ARG A 54 13.93 1.59 20.14
C ARG A 54 12.71 1.82 19.24
N TYR A 55 12.36 3.08 18.96
CA TYR A 55 11.27 3.42 18.05
C TYR A 55 11.52 2.87 16.63
N GLN A 56 12.74 3.02 16.12
CA GLN A 56 13.11 2.51 14.80
C GLN A 56 13.03 0.99 14.74
N THR A 57 13.49 0.29 15.77
CA THR A 57 13.34 -1.17 15.84
C THR A 57 11.87 -1.61 15.83
N LEU A 58 10.96 -0.88 16.50
CA LEU A 58 9.53 -1.17 16.44
C LEU A 58 8.93 -0.94 15.03
N LEU A 59 9.39 0.10 14.32
CA LEU A 59 8.95 0.35 12.94
C LEU A 59 9.40 -0.75 11.98
N GLU A 60 10.66 -1.18 12.08
CA GLU A 60 11.19 -2.30 11.27
C GLU A 60 10.39 -3.59 11.52
N GLN A 61 10.06 -3.88 12.78
CA GLN A 61 9.22 -5.03 13.14
C GLN A 61 7.82 -4.91 12.56
N TYR A 62 7.22 -3.71 12.57
CA TYR A 62 5.92 -3.45 11.98
C TYR A 62 5.93 -3.68 10.47
N GLU A 63 6.92 -3.14 9.76
CA GLU A 63 7.05 -3.33 8.30
C GLU A 63 7.24 -4.80 7.95
N LYS A 64 8.08 -5.51 8.71
CA LYS A 64 8.28 -6.95 8.53
C LYS A 64 6.97 -7.72 8.68
N LEU A 65 6.23 -7.49 9.76
CA LEU A 65 4.98 -8.18 10.03
C LEU A 65 3.90 -7.82 9.01
N LYS A 66 3.86 -6.56 8.57
CA LYS A 66 2.98 -6.09 7.51
C LYS A 66 3.26 -6.83 6.19
N ASN A 67 4.52 -6.92 5.79
CA ASN A 67 4.91 -7.62 4.56
C ASN A 67 4.59 -9.11 4.63
N GLU A 68 4.77 -9.74 5.80
CA GLU A 68 4.43 -11.15 6.02
C GLU A 68 2.90 -11.37 5.92
N ILE A 69 2.10 -10.49 6.51
CA ILE A 69 0.64 -10.52 6.38
C ILE A 69 0.21 -10.32 4.92
N GLU A 70 0.80 -9.35 4.23
CA GLU A 70 0.50 -9.09 2.82
C GLU A 70 0.89 -10.26 1.92
N HIS A 71 2.05 -10.88 2.19
CA HIS A 71 2.51 -12.08 1.50
C HIS A 71 1.53 -13.23 1.69
N GLU A 72 1.17 -13.55 2.94
CA GLU A 72 0.26 -14.66 3.22
C GLU A 72 -1.14 -14.41 2.62
N ARG A 73 -1.63 -13.17 2.68
CA ARG A 73 -2.88 -12.79 2.02
C ARG A 73 -2.82 -12.94 0.50
N ALA A 74 -1.69 -12.61 -0.12
CA ALA A 74 -1.51 -12.79 -1.56
C ALA A 74 -1.50 -14.28 -1.93
N MET A 75 -0.76 -15.10 -1.17
CA MET A 75 -0.70 -16.55 -1.38
C MET A 75 -2.06 -17.22 -1.20
N GLU A 76 -2.80 -16.87 -0.14
CA GLU A 76 -4.13 -17.40 0.10
C GLU A 76 -5.11 -16.97 -0.98
N LYS A 77 -5.04 -15.70 -1.42
CA LYS A 77 -5.83 -15.22 -2.56
C LYS A 77 -5.54 -16.02 -3.83
N ASP A 78 -4.27 -16.22 -4.17
CA ASP A 78 -3.88 -16.96 -5.38
C ASP A 78 -4.32 -18.43 -5.30
N ARG A 79 -4.21 -19.04 -4.12
CA ARG A 79 -4.71 -20.39 -3.87
C ARG A 79 -6.22 -20.50 -4.09
N LEU A 80 -7.00 -19.57 -3.56
CA LEU A 80 -8.45 -19.54 -3.73
C LEU A 80 -8.83 -19.29 -5.19
N VAL A 81 -8.16 -18.36 -5.88
CA VAL A 81 -8.37 -18.12 -7.31
C VAL A 81 -8.11 -19.37 -8.13
N ASN A 82 -7.02 -20.09 -7.85
CA ASN A 82 -6.69 -21.33 -8.54
C ASN A 82 -7.72 -22.43 -8.28
N LEU A 83 -8.18 -22.58 -7.04
CA LEU A 83 -9.21 -23.55 -6.67
C LEU A 83 -10.54 -23.26 -7.38
N VAL A 84 -11.00 -22.01 -7.34
CA VAL A 84 -12.23 -21.60 -8.03
C VAL A 84 -12.09 -21.79 -9.53
N ALA A 85 -10.96 -21.40 -10.12
CA ALA A 85 -10.72 -21.57 -11.55
C ALA A 85 -10.72 -23.05 -11.96
N ALA A 86 -10.15 -23.94 -11.14
CA ALA A 86 -10.21 -25.38 -11.38
C ALA A 86 -11.65 -25.91 -11.32
N ARG A 87 -12.42 -25.50 -10.31
CA ARG A 87 -13.83 -25.91 -10.18
C ARG A 87 -14.69 -25.40 -11.34
N VAL A 88 -14.46 -24.17 -11.79
CA VAL A 88 -15.18 -23.60 -12.94
C VAL A 88 -14.85 -24.36 -14.22
N ARG A 89 -13.59 -24.74 -14.44
CA ARG A 89 -13.20 -25.54 -15.62
C ARG A 89 -13.89 -26.90 -15.64
N GLU A 90 -13.92 -27.60 -14.52
CA GLU A 90 -14.63 -28.89 -14.38
C GLU A 90 -16.10 -28.76 -14.76
N VAL A 91 -16.80 -27.74 -14.25
CA VAL A 91 -18.20 -27.48 -14.58
C VAL A 91 -18.37 -27.16 -16.07
N LEU A 92 -17.51 -26.34 -16.65
CA LEU A 92 -17.61 -26.00 -18.07
C LEU A 92 -17.40 -27.21 -18.98
N GLU A 93 -16.48 -28.11 -18.63
CA GLU A 93 -16.26 -29.38 -19.33
C GLU A 93 -17.51 -30.28 -19.26
N GLU A 94 -18.18 -30.36 -18.11
CA GLU A 94 -19.44 -31.11 -17.95
C GLU A 94 -20.53 -30.62 -18.92
N PHE A 95 -20.61 -29.31 -19.15
CA PHE A 95 -21.58 -28.70 -20.06
C PHE A 95 -21.09 -28.58 -21.51
N GLY A 96 -19.89 -29.10 -21.84
CA GLY A 96 -19.30 -29.02 -23.18
C GLY A 96 -19.01 -27.59 -23.64
N LEU A 97 -18.80 -26.67 -22.70
CA LEU A 97 -18.47 -25.27 -22.96
C LEU A 97 -16.96 -25.09 -22.95
N ASP A 98 -16.38 -24.64 -24.07
CA ASP A 98 -14.97 -24.28 -24.13
C ASP A 98 -14.73 -22.96 -23.38
N PHE A 99 -13.70 -22.93 -22.52
CA PHE A 99 -13.35 -21.79 -21.67
C PHE A 99 -13.00 -20.55 -22.49
N ASP A 100 -12.60 -20.71 -23.76
CA ASP A 100 -12.28 -19.60 -24.66
C ASP A 100 -13.53 -18.78 -25.08
N VAL A 101 -14.74 -19.30 -24.81
CA VAL A 101 -16.02 -18.60 -25.04
C VAL A 101 -16.44 -17.74 -23.85
N VAL A 102 -15.90 -17.98 -22.65
CA VAL A 102 -16.09 -17.07 -21.51
C VAL A 102 -15.13 -15.90 -21.74
N PRO A 103 -15.61 -14.71 -22.20
CA PRO A 103 -14.72 -13.58 -22.38
C PRO A 103 -14.00 -13.35 -21.05
N ARG A 104 -12.66 -13.35 -21.06
CA ARG A 104 -11.82 -12.95 -19.93
C ARG A 104 -12.30 -11.56 -19.50
N GLY A 105 -13.26 -11.54 -18.58
CA GLY A 105 -13.95 -10.34 -18.17
C GLY A 105 -12.92 -9.44 -17.52
N THR A 106 -12.48 -8.43 -18.26
CA THR A 106 -12.18 -7.05 -17.88
C THR A 106 -11.93 -6.76 -16.39
N SER A 107 -11.18 -7.61 -15.69
CA SER A 107 -10.79 -7.45 -14.28
C SER A 107 -9.42 -6.79 -14.15
N GLY A 108 -8.74 -6.55 -15.27
CA GLY A 108 -7.90 -5.39 -15.37
C GLY A 108 -8.81 -4.18 -15.50
N SER A 109 -8.65 -3.21 -14.61
CA SER A 109 -8.78 -1.80 -14.95
C SER A 109 -7.87 -1.52 -16.16
N GLY A 110 -8.26 -2.01 -17.35
CA GLY A 110 -7.78 -1.53 -18.61
C GLY A 110 -8.23 -0.09 -18.60
N LYS A 111 -7.31 0.80 -18.22
CA LYS A 111 -7.48 2.25 -18.38
C LYS A 111 -8.04 2.39 -19.79
N ARG A 112 -9.33 2.71 -19.90
CA ARG A 112 -9.94 3.02 -21.19
C ARG A 112 -9.00 4.05 -21.79
N LYS A 113 -8.23 3.66 -22.82
CA LYS A 113 -7.15 4.48 -23.36
C LYS A 113 -7.82 5.81 -23.67
N ARG A 114 -7.45 6.87 -22.94
CA ARG A 114 -8.05 8.19 -23.15
C ARG A 114 -7.83 8.50 -24.63
N PRO A 115 -8.88 8.81 -25.38
CA PRO A 115 -8.73 9.05 -26.81
C PRO A 115 -7.76 10.23 -26.97
N GLU A 116 -6.83 10.08 -27.90
CA GLU A 116 -5.86 11.13 -28.21
C GLU A 116 -6.61 12.39 -28.68
N PRO A 117 -6.19 13.60 -28.25
CA PRO A 117 -6.82 14.83 -28.69
C PRO A 117 -6.61 15.00 -30.21
N LYS A 118 -7.70 15.27 -30.95
CA LYS A 118 -7.69 15.43 -32.40
C LYS A 118 -7.69 16.91 -32.81
N TYR A 119 -8.29 17.75 -31.97
CA TYR A 119 -8.43 19.18 -32.18
C TYR A 119 -7.90 19.98 -30.98
N TRP A 120 -7.29 21.13 -31.25
CA TRP A 120 -6.75 22.09 -30.29
C TRP A 120 -7.06 23.52 -30.73
N ASN A 121 -7.67 24.30 -29.84
CA ASN A 121 -7.82 25.74 -29.98
C ASN A 121 -6.58 26.52 -29.48
N SER A 122 -5.93 27.28 -30.37
CA SER A 122 -4.76 28.11 -30.06
C SER A 122 -5.05 29.30 -29.12
N ALA A 123 -6.26 29.84 -29.15
CA ALA A 123 -6.67 30.99 -28.35
C ALA A 123 -7.00 30.63 -26.90
N THR A 124 -7.51 29.41 -26.66
CA THR A 124 -7.99 28.98 -25.33
C THR A 124 -7.23 27.80 -24.72
N GLY A 125 -6.38 27.11 -25.49
CA GLY A 125 -5.63 25.94 -25.03
C GLY A 125 -6.48 24.68 -24.81
N GLN A 126 -7.77 24.71 -25.15
CA GLN A 126 -8.66 23.56 -24.97
C GLN A 126 -8.47 22.53 -26.09
N THR A 127 -8.53 21.24 -25.72
CA THR A 127 -8.41 20.11 -26.66
C THR A 127 -9.70 19.29 -26.70
N TRP A 128 -9.97 18.71 -27.87
CA TRP A 128 -11.12 17.83 -28.08
C TRP A 128 -10.72 16.60 -28.90
N SER A 129 -11.13 15.42 -28.45
CA SER A 129 -10.77 14.13 -29.06
C SER A 129 -11.67 13.73 -30.24
N GLY A 130 -12.62 14.59 -30.63
CA GLY A 130 -13.61 14.27 -31.67
C GLY A 130 -14.70 13.31 -31.23
N ARG A 131 -14.74 12.90 -29.96
CA ARG A 131 -15.81 12.09 -29.38
C ARG A 131 -16.73 12.93 -28.49
N GLY A 132 -18.04 12.78 -28.66
CA GLY A 132 -19.07 13.45 -27.85
C GLY A 132 -19.51 14.81 -28.40
N ARG A 133 -20.12 15.64 -27.56
CA ARG A 133 -20.58 16.98 -27.96
C ARG A 133 -19.39 17.90 -28.24
N PRO A 134 -19.36 18.62 -29.38
CA PRO A 134 -18.28 19.56 -29.66
C PRO A 134 -18.29 20.73 -28.65
N PRO A 135 -17.11 21.26 -28.30
CA PRO A 135 -16.99 22.42 -27.42
C PRO A 135 -17.49 23.69 -28.12
N SER A 136 -17.87 24.71 -27.34
CA SER A 136 -18.51 25.94 -27.84
C SER A 136 -17.67 26.72 -28.85
N TRP A 137 -16.34 26.64 -28.78
CA TRP A 137 -15.42 27.30 -29.72
C TRP A 137 -15.32 26.64 -31.09
N MET A 138 -15.94 25.48 -31.29
CA MET A 138 -16.01 24.79 -32.59
C MET A 138 -17.42 24.84 -33.20
N VAL A 139 -18.39 25.44 -32.49
CA VAL A 139 -19.77 25.52 -32.96
C VAL A 139 -19.91 26.75 -33.86
N GLY A 140 -19.97 26.52 -35.18
CA GLY A 140 -20.16 27.58 -36.19
C GLY A 140 -18.94 27.90 -37.04
N ASP A 141 -17.75 27.41 -36.64
CA ASP A 141 -16.49 27.56 -37.36
C ASP A 141 -16.04 26.24 -38.01
N ASP A 142 -15.11 26.33 -38.97
CA ASP A 142 -14.55 25.16 -39.67
C ASP A 142 -13.66 24.33 -38.74
N ARG A 143 -14.02 23.05 -38.58
CA ARG A 143 -13.37 22.11 -37.64
C ARG A 143 -11.90 21.83 -37.99
N GLU A 144 -11.56 21.89 -39.27
CA GLU A 144 -10.22 21.63 -39.79
C GLU A 144 -9.21 22.69 -39.36
N GLN A 145 -9.65 23.92 -39.07
CA GLN A 145 -8.76 24.99 -38.60
C GLN A 145 -8.15 24.71 -37.22
N TYR A 146 -8.82 23.87 -36.42
CA TYR A 146 -8.38 23.49 -35.08
C TYR A 146 -7.71 22.11 -35.04
N ARG A 147 -7.45 21.49 -36.19
CA ARG A 147 -6.91 20.12 -36.25
C ARG A 147 -5.43 20.11 -35.90
N ILE A 148 -5.03 19.15 -35.05
CA ILE A 148 -3.61 18.98 -34.69
C ILE A 148 -2.88 18.25 -35.84
N PRO A 149 -1.79 18.80 -36.39
CA PRO A 149 -1.00 18.11 -37.42
C PRO A 149 -0.38 16.84 -36.82
N GLY A 150 -0.69 15.68 -37.42
CA GLY A 150 -0.22 14.36 -36.95
C GLY A 150 -1.27 13.47 -36.27
N SER A 151 -2.54 13.88 -36.20
CA SER A 151 -3.62 12.98 -35.77
C SER A 151 -3.84 11.86 -36.82
N PRO A 152 -3.96 10.57 -36.41
CA PRO A 152 -3.86 9.41 -37.29
C PRO A 152 -4.96 9.24 -38.36
N ASP A 153 -5.99 10.09 -38.36
CA ASP A 153 -7.13 9.97 -39.29
C ASP A 153 -7.05 10.95 -40.48
N GLY A 154 -5.86 11.37 -40.90
CA GLY A 154 -5.65 12.39 -41.94
C GLY A 154 -5.31 11.83 -43.31
N GLN A 155 -6.21 11.06 -43.93
CA GLN A 155 -6.12 10.83 -45.36
C GLN A 155 -6.59 12.12 -46.06
N GLY A 156 -5.61 12.88 -46.58
CA GLY A 156 -5.87 13.88 -47.60
C GLY A 156 -6.02 13.18 -48.92
N GLU A 157 -7.24 13.13 -49.43
CA GLU A 157 -7.53 12.82 -50.81
C GLU A 157 -7.90 14.11 -51.55
N ASP A 158 -7.29 14.24 -52.74
CA ASP A 158 -7.55 15.19 -53.81
C ASP A 158 -6.83 16.55 -53.79
N SER A 159 -5.76 16.67 -54.59
CA SER A 159 -5.62 17.73 -55.59
C SER A 159 -4.38 17.53 -56.49
N THR A 160 -4.67 17.26 -57.76
CA THR A 160 -3.85 17.31 -59.01
C THR A 160 -3.03 16.08 -59.39
#